data_AF-A0A4Q8LCK3-F1
#
_entry.id   AF-A0A4Q8LCK3-F1
#
_cell.length_a   1.000
_cell.length_b   1.000
_cell.length_c   1.000
_cell.angle_alpha   90.00
_cell.angle_beta   90.00
_cell.angle_gamma   90.00
#
_symmetry.space_group_name_H-M   'P 1'
#
loop_
_entity.id
_entity.type
_entity.pdbx_description
1 polymer ?
#
loop_
_entity_poly.entity_id
_entity_poly.type
_entity_poly.pdbx_seq_one_letter_code
_entity_poly.pdbx_strand_id
1 'polypeptide(L)'
;MQLSLDPLRPYLGALKWLAAVAILVTWAFYWHGVGAEQWRAKYTDEYAAHAATKATNAAVLQDLADKTRAVAKKAASASSALARYRTFNDERYEKAVHDAKQASADLRAGLRAGAVQLQPWWQCGAPGSAQGDAADIASGQDGSAELRFAGAIEDVSDGDWADAWIVWLQGELSATREQFKAAGCAVEAQP
;
A
#
# COMPACT_ATOMS: atom_id res chain seq x y z
N MET A 1 -53.78 21.36 -95.60
CA MET A 1 -53.70 19.88 -95.62
C MET A 1 -53.54 19.43 -94.18
N GLN A 2 -54.64 19.09 -93.51
CA GLN A 2 -54.61 18.67 -92.10
C GLN A 2 -54.23 17.19 -92.06
N LEU A 3 -53.02 16.89 -91.58
CA LEU A 3 -52.60 15.54 -91.25
C LEU A 3 -53.38 15.11 -90.00
N SER A 4 -54.41 14.29 -90.21
CA SER A 4 -55.15 13.65 -89.13
C SER A 4 -54.21 12.71 -88.37
N LEU A 5 -54.01 13.00 -87.08
CA LEU A 5 -53.31 12.16 -86.11
C LEU A 5 -54.21 11.04 -85.55
N ASP A 6 -55.33 10.71 -86.20
CA ASP A 6 -56.33 9.78 -85.64
C ASP A 6 -56.01 8.27 -85.59
N PRO A 7 -54.95 7.68 -86.20
CA PRO A 7 -54.70 6.25 -86.00
C PRO A 7 -53.93 5.93 -84.70
N LEU A 8 -53.34 6.91 -84.02
CA LEU A 8 -52.50 6.70 -82.82
C LEU A 8 -53.24 6.88 -81.48
N ARG A 9 -54.44 7.46 -81.52
CA ARG A 9 -55.29 7.73 -80.34
C ARG A 9 -55.58 6.49 -79.45
N PRO A 10 -55.88 5.30 -79.97
CA PRO A 10 -56.11 4.12 -79.12
C PRO A 10 -54.82 3.60 -78.46
N TYR A 11 -53.65 3.84 -79.07
CA TYR A 11 -52.35 3.41 -78.55
C TYR A 11 -51.79 4.37 -77.50
N LEU A 12 -52.17 5.66 -77.53
CA LEU A 12 -51.79 6.65 -76.51
C LEU A 12 -52.35 6.31 -75.12
N GLY A 13 -53.53 5.68 -75.04
CA GLY A 13 -54.09 5.19 -73.78
C GLY A 13 -53.26 4.04 -73.19
N ALA A 14 -52.89 3.07 -74.02
CA ALA A 14 -52.03 1.94 -73.63
C ALA A 14 -50.61 2.40 -73.23
N LEU A 15 -50.04 3.37 -73.96
CA LEU A 15 -48.73 3.96 -73.65
C LEU A 15 -48.72 4.68 -72.30
N LYS A 16 -49.79 5.38 -71.93
CA LYS A 16 -49.93 6.01 -70.61
C LYS A 16 -49.95 4.99 -69.48
N TRP A 17 -50.70 3.90 -69.64
CA TRP A 17 -50.74 2.83 -68.64
C TRP A 17 -49.42 2.07 -68.55
N LEU A 18 -48.75 1.81 -69.67
CA LEU A 18 -47.40 1.22 -69.68
C LEU A 18 -46.38 2.13 -68.98
N ALA A 19 -46.44 3.44 -69.22
CA ALA A 19 -45.57 4.39 -68.53
C ALA A 19 -45.87 4.44 -67.02
N ALA A 20 -47.14 4.41 -66.62
CA ALA A 20 -47.52 4.37 -65.21
C ALA A 20 -47.04 3.09 -64.50
N VAL A 21 -47.19 1.93 -65.16
CA VAL A 21 -46.68 0.64 -64.64
C VAL A 21 -45.15 0.66 -64.55
N ALA A 22 -44.46 1.19 -65.56
CA ALA A 22 -43.01 1.31 -65.53
C ALA A 22 -42.52 2.18 -64.36
N ILE A 23 -43.20 3.30 -64.07
CA ILE A 23 -42.88 4.17 -62.93
C ILE A 23 -43.14 3.44 -61.61
N LEU A 24 -44.24 2.70 -61.48
CA LEU A 24 -44.53 1.95 -60.25
C LEU A 24 -43.51 0.84 -60.00
N VAL A 25 -43.09 0.12 -61.04
CA VAL A 25 -42.08 -0.94 -60.95
C VAL A 25 -40.71 -0.36 -60.57
N THR A 26 -40.30 0.76 -61.17
CA THR A 26 -39.01 1.38 -60.81
C THR A 26 -39.05 1.96 -59.40
N TRP A 27 -40.17 2.54 -58.97
CA TRP A 27 -40.34 3.03 -57.62
C TRP A 27 -40.29 1.91 -56.57
N ALA A 28 -40.98 0.79 -56.82
CA ALA A 28 -40.92 -0.39 -55.97
C ALA A 28 -39.51 -1.00 -55.91
N PHE A 29 -38.83 -1.12 -57.05
CA PHE A 29 -37.47 -1.67 -57.11
C PHE A 29 -36.45 -0.77 -56.40
N TYR A 30 -36.57 0.55 -56.54
CA TYR A 30 -35.71 1.50 -55.84
C TYR A 30 -35.90 1.43 -54.32
N TRP A 31 -37.15 1.38 -53.85
CA TRP A 31 -37.45 1.34 -52.42
C TRP A 31 -37.07 0.01 -51.76
N HIS A 32 -37.33 -1.11 -52.44
CA HIS A 32 -37.05 -2.44 -51.91
C HIS A 32 -35.62 -2.92 -52.12
N GLY A 33 -34.97 -2.57 -53.24
CA GLY A 33 -33.60 -2.97 -53.53
C GLY A 33 -32.59 -2.08 -52.80
N VAL A 34 -32.58 -0.79 -53.13
CA VAL A 34 -31.58 0.16 -52.61
C VAL A 34 -31.82 0.45 -51.12
N GLY A 35 -33.08 0.58 -50.71
CA GLY A 35 -33.41 0.80 -49.30
C GLY A 35 -33.05 -0.39 -48.40
N ALA A 36 -33.36 -1.61 -48.81
CA ALA A 36 -33.08 -2.80 -47.98
C ALA A 36 -31.58 -3.07 -47.83
N GLU A 37 -30.78 -2.85 -48.88
CA GLU A 37 -29.32 -2.97 -48.80
C GLU A 37 -28.71 -1.92 -47.88
N GLN A 38 -29.16 -0.67 -47.94
CA GLN A 38 -28.70 0.39 -47.05
C GLN A 38 -29.01 0.10 -45.57
N TRP A 39 -30.20 -0.43 -45.27
CA TRP A 39 -30.56 -0.81 -43.90
C TRP A 39 -29.79 -2.04 -43.41
N ARG A 40 -29.56 -3.03 -44.27
CA ARG A 40 -28.71 -4.19 -43.94
C ARG A 40 -27.28 -3.76 -43.64
N ALA A 41 -26.70 -2.89 -44.47
CA ALA A 41 -25.36 -2.36 -44.26
C ALA A 41 -25.25 -1.60 -42.92
N LYS A 42 -26.20 -0.68 -42.65
CA LYS A 42 -26.24 0.02 -41.36
C LYS A 42 -26.35 -0.93 -40.17
N TYR A 43 -27.21 -1.95 -40.26
CA TYR A 43 -27.36 -2.93 -39.19
C TYR A 43 -26.09 -3.77 -38.98
N THR A 44 -25.42 -4.20 -40.06
CA THR A 44 -24.14 -4.92 -39.95
C THR A 44 -23.04 -4.05 -39.37
N ASP A 45 -22.98 -2.77 -39.75
CA ASP A 45 -22.02 -1.80 -39.23
C ASP A 45 -22.25 -1.53 -37.74
N GLU A 46 -23.50 -1.33 -37.32
CA GLU A 46 -23.88 -1.17 -35.91
C GLU A 46 -23.57 -2.41 -35.09
N TYR A 47 -23.87 -3.61 -35.62
CA TYR A 47 -23.56 -4.87 -34.95
C TYR A 47 -22.04 -5.06 -34.78
N ALA A 48 -21.26 -4.78 -35.82
CA ALA A 48 -19.81 -4.84 -35.78
C ALA A 48 -19.23 -3.79 -34.80
N ALA A 49 -19.76 -2.57 -34.79
CA ALA A 49 -19.38 -1.53 -33.84
C ALA A 49 -19.68 -1.95 -32.39
N HIS A 50 -20.87 -2.49 -32.12
CA HIS A 50 -21.21 -3.01 -30.80
C HIS A 50 -20.33 -4.17 -30.35
N ALA A 51 -20.00 -5.09 -31.26
CA ALA A 51 -19.08 -6.19 -30.98
C ALA A 51 -17.67 -5.66 -30.64
N ALA A 52 -17.17 -4.69 -31.40
CA ALA A 52 -15.89 -4.04 -31.14
C ALA A 52 -15.88 -3.32 -29.79
N THR A 53 -16.93 -2.52 -29.47
CA THR A 53 -17.04 -1.85 -28.16
C THR A 53 -17.08 -2.84 -27.01
N LYS A 54 -17.81 -3.96 -27.13
CA LYS A 54 -17.82 -5.02 -26.11
C LYS A 54 -16.43 -5.63 -25.91
N ALA A 55 -15.71 -5.91 -26.99
CA ALA A 55 -14.36 -6.44 -26.92
C ALA A 55 -13.38 -5.45 -26.26
N THR A 56 -13.44 -4.17 -26.62
CA THR A 56 -12.62 -3.12 -25.98
C THR A 56 -12.95 -2.99 -24.49
N ASN A 57 -14.23 -2.97 -24.12
CA ASN A 57 -14.64 -2.88 -22.72
C ASN A 57 -14.18 -4.12 -21.92
N ALA A 58 -14.29 -5.32 -22.50
CA ALA A 58 -13.78 -6.54 -21.88
C ALA A 58 -12.26 -6.47 -21.67
N ALA A 59 -11.51 -5.98 -22.66
CA ALA A 59 -10.06 -5.80 -22.54
C ALA A 59 -9.69 -4.78 -21.45
N VAL A 60 -10.41 -3.66 -21.33
CA VAL A 60 -10.21 -2.66 -20.28
C VAL A 60 -10.50 -3.25 -18.90
N LEU A 61 -11.58 -4.01 -18.75
CA LEU A 61 -11.92 -4.68 -17.49
C LEU A 61 -10.88 -5.73 -17.11
N GLN A 62 -10.34 -6.45 -18.09
CA GLN A 62 -9.29 -7.42 -17.87
C GLN A 62 -7.97 -6.76 -17.44
N ASP A 63 -7.55 -5.71 -18.14
CA ASP A 63 -6.36 -4.91 -17.77
C ASP A 63 -6.51 -4.32 -16.36
N LEU A 64 -7.70 -3.81 -16.02
CA LEU A 64 -7.99 -3.33 -14.66
C LEU A 64 -7.87 -4.46 -13.64
N ALA A 65 -8.46 -5.62 -13.90
CA ALA A 65 -8.39 -6.77 -13.00
C ALA A 65 -6.94 -7.24 -12.79
N ASP A 66 -6.12 -7.28 -13.84
CA ASP A 66 -4.72 -7.68 -13.75
C ASP A 66 -3.88 -6.65 -12.98
N LYS A 67 -4.11 -5.35 -13.20
CA LYS A 67 -3.50 -4.28 -12.40
C LYS A 67 -3.91 -4.36 -10.93
N THR A 68 -5.17 -4.61 -10.63
CA THR A 68 -5.65 -4.79 -9.25
C THR A 68 -5.01 -6.01 -8.58
N ARG A 69 -4.89 -7.15 -9.28
CA ARG A 69 -4.18 -8.32 -8.76
C ARG A 69 -2.71 -8.04 -8.49
N ALA A 70 -2.04 -7.30 -9.38
CA ALA A 70 -0.64 -6.93 -9.19
C ALA A 70 -0.45 -6.04 -7.95
N VAL A 71 -1.34 -5.06 -7.74
CA VAL A 71 -1.34 -4.22 -6.53
C VAL A 71 -1.65 -5.04 -5.28
N ALA A 72 -2.64 -5.93 -5.32
CA ALA A 72 -2.97 -6.81 -4.20
C ALA A 72 -1.80 -7.71 -3.81
N LYS A 73 -1.07 -8.26 -4.79
CA LYS A 73 0.14 -9.07 -4.55
C LYS A 73 1.25 -8.24 -3.89
N LYS A 74 1.47 -7.00 -4.33
CA LYS A 74 2.43 -6.09 -3.69
C LYS A 74 2.05 -5.81 -2.24
N ALA A 75 0.79 -5.45 -1.99
CA ALA A 75 0.28 -5.22 -0.64
C ALA A 75 0.43 -6.45 0.27
N ALA A 76 0.09 -7.64 -0.22
CA ALA A 76 0.28 -8.89 0.52
C ALA A 76 1.76 -9.12 0.87
N SER A 77 2.67 -8.95 -0.11
CA SER A 77 4.11 -9.12 0.11
C SER A 77 4.69 -8.13 1.13
N ALA A 78 4.26 -6.86 1.05
CA ALA A 78 4.63 -5.82 2.01
C ALA A 78 4.10 -6.14 3.42
N SER A 79 2.87 -6.63 3.54
CA SER A 79 2.31 -7.04 4.84
C SER A 79 3.09 -8.20 5.48
N SER A 80 3.48 -9.21 4.69
CA SER A 80 4.28 -10.34 5.18
C SER A 80 5.71 -9.92 5.53
N ALA A 81 6.27 -8.94 4.82
CA ALA A 81 7.57 -8.36 5.16
C ALA A 81 7.49 -7.56 6.47
N LEU A 82 6.45 -6.75 6.66
CA LEU A 82 6.22 -6.01 7.91
C LEU A 82 6.06 -6.95 9.11
N ALA A 83 5.26 -8.01 8.96
CA ALA A 83 5.06 -9.00 10.02
C ALA A 83 6.38 -9.65 10.46
N ARG A 84 7.24 -10.03 9.50
CA ARG A 84 8.58 -10.58 9.80
C ARG A 84 9.49 -9.57 10.47
N TYR A 85 9.46 -8.31 10.02
CA TYR A 85 10.25 -7.26 10.63
C TYR A 85 9.84 -7.03 12.09
N ARG A 86 8.54 -6.99 12.38
CA ARG A 86 8.02 -6.86 13.75
C ARG A 86 8.56 -7.95 14.66
N THR A 87 8.45 -9.22 14.25
CA THR A 87 8.99 -10.33 15.03
C THR A 87 10.49 -10.16 15.31
N PHE A 88 11.29 -9.80 14.30
CA PHE A 88 12.72 -9.58 14.48
C PHE A 88 13.03 -8.37 15.40
N ASN A 89 12.25 -7.29 15.27
CA ASN A 89 12.42 -6.10 16.08
C ASN A 89 12.03 -6.35 17.54
N ASP A 90 10.96 -7.12 17.78
CA ASP A 90 10.53 -7.56 19.10
C ASP A 90 11.58 -8.46 19.76
N GLU A 91 12.11 -9.46 19.04
CA GLU A 91 13.21 -10.31 19.53
C GLU A 91 14.45 -9.48 19.92
N ARG A 92 14.80 -8.48 19.09
CA ARG A 92 15.93 -7.58 19.37
C ARG A 92 15.66 -6.72 20.60
N TYR A 93 14.43 -6.22 20.75
CA TYR A 93 14.02 -5.44 21.91
C TYR A 93 14.07 -6.28 23.19
N GLU A 94 13.48 -7.48 23.18
CA GLU A 94 13.53 -8.41 24.32
C GLU A 94 14.96 -8.72 24.75
N LYS A 95 15.84 -8.96 23.77
CA LYS A 95 17.26 -9.17 24.04
C LYS A 95 17.90 -7.93 24.66
N ALA A 96 17.67 -6.74 24.11
CA ALA A 96 18.23 -5.50 24.65
C ALA A 96 17.75 -5.23 26.09
N VAL A 97 16.48 -5.50 26.38
CA VAL A 97 15.93 -5.40 27.74
C VAL A 97 16.57 -6.41 28.68
N HIS A 98 16.80 -7.64 28.23
CA HIS A 98 17.51 -8.65 29.03
C HIS A 98 18.95 -8.24 29.31
N ASP A 99 19.67 -7.78 28.29
CA ASP A 99 21.06 -7.32 28.39
C ASP A 99 21.17 -6.12 29.35
N ALA A 100 20.23 -5.16 29.29
CA ALA A 100 20.15 -4.04 30.23
C ALA A 100 19.93 -4.48 31.69
N LYS A 101 19.02 -5.43 31.92
CA LYS A 101 18.82 -6.02 33.26
C LYS A 101 20.07 -6.70 33.80
N GLN A 102 20.78 -7.42 32.92
CA GLN A 102 22.02 -8.08 33.29
C GLN A 102 23.13 -7.07 33.60
N ALA A 103 23.30 -6.05 32.76
CA ALA A 103 24.24 -4.95 32.99
C ALA A 103 23.95 -4.21 34.31
N SER A 104 22.68 -3.96 34.65
CA SER A 104 22.27 -3.40 35.94
C SER A 104 22.68 -4.28 37.12
N ALA A 105 22.47 -5.60 37.01
CA ALA A 105 22.87 -6.55 38.04
C ALA A 105 24.41 -6.60 38.22
N ASP A 106 25.15 -6.61 37.10
CA ASP A 106 26.60 -6.59 37.09
C ASP A 106 27.17 -5.28 37.64
N LEU A 107 26.57 -4.14 37.29
CA LEU A 107 26.92 -2.82 37.83
C LEU A 107 26.69 -2.79 39.35
N ARG A 108 25.54 -3.28 39.83
CA ARG A 108 25.24 -3.37 41.26
C ARG A 108 26.27 -4.24 41.99
N ALA A 109 26.64 -5.38 41.42
CA ALA A 109 27.66 -6.25 41.98
C ALA A 109 29.05 -5.58 42.00
N GLY A 110 29.44 -4.92 40.90
CA GLY A 110 30.70 -4.20 40.77
C GLY A 110 30.82 -3.03 41.74
N LEU A 111 29.75 -2.26 41.95
CA LEU A 111 29.73 -1.17 42.92
C LEU A 111 29.80 -1.70 44.37
N ARG A 112 29.09 -2.80 44.71
CA ARG A 112 29.18 -3.43 46.04
C ARG A 112 30.55 -4.03 46.33
N ALA A 113 31.21 -4.58 45.30
CA ALA A 113 32.57 -5.08 45.40
C ALA A 113 33.62 -3.96 45.39
N GLY A 114 33.24 -2.70 45.14
CA GLY A 114 34.16 -1.58 44.95
C GLY A 114 35.01 -1.65 43.68
N ALA A 115 34.69 -2.57 42.76
CA ALA A 115 35.41 -2.78 41.50
C ALA A 115 35.05 -1.71 40.44
N VAL A 116 33.89 -1.09 40.58
CA VAL A 116 33.42 0.02 39.75
C VAL A 116 33.15 1.21 40.65
N GLN A 117 33.42 2.41 40.17
CA GLN A 117 33.07 3.66 40.85
C GLN A 117 32.40 4.61 39.87
N LEU A 118 31.34 5.29 40.31
CA LEU A 118 30.57 6.20 39.46
C LEU A 118 31.32 7.51 39.16
N GLN A 119 32.25 7.91 40.04
CA GLN A 119 33.06 9.13 39.91
C GLN A 119 34.54 8.79 40.11
N PRO A 120 35.46 9.24 39.23
CA PRO A 120 36.89 8.92 39.33
C PRO A 120 37.55 9.38 40.63
N TRP A 121 37.06 10.47 41.23
CA TRP A 121 37.61 11.04 42.46
C TRP A 121 37.07 10.37 43.74
N TRP A 122 36.15 9.40 43.62
CA TRP A 122 35.76 8.53 44.74
C TRP A 122 36.80 7.44 45.02
N GLN A 123 37.92 7.43 44.28
CA GLN A 123 39.09 6.63 44.60
C GLN A 123 39.76 7.19 45.86
N CYS A 124 39.19 6.89 47.03
CA CYS A 124 39.95 6.99 48.26
C CYS A 124 40.95 5.82 48.27
N GLY A 125 42.25 6.13 48.15
CA GLY A 125 43.34 5.16 48.30
C GLY A 125 43.50 4.62 49.73
N ALA A 126 42.41 4.53 50.48
CA ALA A 126 42.39 3.93 51.80
C ALA A 126 42.35 2.40 51.63
N PRO A 127 43.21 1.65 52.33
CA PRO A 127 43.09 0.20 52.39
C PRO A 127 41.69 -0.14 52.92
N GLY A 128 40.99 -1.05 52.24
CA GLY A 128 39.62 -1.43 52.58
C GLY A 128 39.49 -1.70 54.08
N SER A 129 38.45 -1.14 54.71
CA SER A 129 38.20 -1.35 56.13
C SER A 129 38.09 -2.83 56.43
N ALA A 130 38.75 -3.29 57.51
CA ALA A 130 38.58 -4.65 58.01
C ALA A 130 37.09 -4.92 58.28
N GLN A 131 36.67 -6.17 58.07
CA GLN A 131 35.31 -6.63 58.33
C GLN A 131 34.96 -6.35 59.80
N GLY A 132 34.09 -5.37 60.06
CA GLY A 132 33.61 -5.01 61.40
C GLY A 132 33.84 -3.56 61.84
N ASP A 133 34.83 -2.84 61.31
CA ASP A 133 35.20 -1.51 61.82
C ASP A 133 34.28 -0.36 61.35
N ALA A 134 33.49 -0.57 60.30
CA ALA A 134 32.57 0.44 59.78
C ALA A 134 31.19 0.44 60.47
N ALA A 135 30.87 -0.58 61.28
CA ALA A 135 29.52 -0.82 61.78
C ALA A 135 29.05 0.20 62.84
N ASP A 136 29.98 0.79 63.61
CA ASP A 136 29.63 1.62 64.77
C ASP A 136 29.29 3.09 64.43
N ILE A 137 29.67 3.59 63.26
CA ILE A 137 29.45 5.00 62.86
C ILE A 137 28.19 5.18 61.99
N ALA A 138 27.61 4.08 61.51
CA ALA A 138 26.71 4.08 60.36
C ALA A 138 25.20 4.10 60.69
N SER A 139 24.82 4.22 61.96
CA SER A 139 23.41 4.19 62.37
C SER A 139 22.67 5.48 61.99
N GLY A 140 22.07 5.48 60.80
CA GLY A 140 21.15 6.51 60.30
C GLY A 140 21.49 7.06 58.91
N GLN A 141 22.77 7.14 58.55
CA GLN A 141 23.19 7.60 57.21
C GLN A 141 23.23 6.47 56.17
N ASP A 142 23.49 5.23 56.58
CA ASP A 142 23.56 4.07 55.67
C ASP A 142 22.24 3.76 54.97
N GLY A 143 21.11 3.90 55.65
CA GLY A 143 19.80 3.72 55.01
C GLY A 143 19.56 4.72 53.88
N SER A 144 20.02 5.97 54.05
CA SER A 144 19.94 6.98 52.98
C SER A 144 20.96 6.75 51.87
N ALA A 145 22.13 6.18 52.19
CA ALA A 145 23.16 5.83 51.21
C ALA A 145 22.71 4.65 50.34
N GLU A 146 22.12 3.60 50.92
CA GLU A 146 21.54 2.47 50.17
C GLU A 146 20.38 2.93 49.28
N LEU A 147 19.53 3.84 49.74
CA LEU A 147 18.46 4.41 48.90
C LEU A 147 19.00 5.21 47.71
N ARG A 148 20.04 6.04 47.91
CA ARG A 148 20.70 6.77 46.80
C ARG A 148 21.41 5.82 45.83
N PHE A 149 22.03 4.76 46.37
CA PHE A 149 22.65 3.71 45.58
C PHE A 149 21.63 2.96 44.71
N ALA A 150 20.52 2.55 45.31
CA ALA A 150 19.42 1.91 44.59
C ALA A 150 18.85 2.82 43.50
N GLY A 151 18.60 4.10 43.81
CA GLY A 151 18.11 5.08 42.85
C GLY A 151 19.07 5.32 41.68
N ALA A 152 20.38 5.41 41.93
CA ALA A 152 21.36 5.58 40.85
C ALA A 152 21.45 4.37 39.91
N ILE A 153 21.27 3.14 40.44
CA ILE A 153 21.19 1.92 39.63
C ILE A 153 19.90 1.91 38.79
N GLU A 154 18.79 2.33 39.39
CA GLU A 154 17.49 2.41 38.73
C GLU A 154 17.51 3.43 37.59
N ASP A 155 18.05 4.63 37.81
CA ASP A 155 18.18 5.67 36.78
C ASP A 155 19.02 5.19 35.57
N VAL A 156 20.13 4.49 35.79
CA VAL A 156 20.96 3.93 34.70
C VAL A 156 20.20 2.83 33.96
N SER A 157 19.53 1.94 34.69
CA SER A 157 18.72 0.87 34.10
C SER A 157 17.54 1.42 33.28
N ASP A 158 16.91 2.48 33.74
CA ASP A 158 15.82 3.15 33.04
C ASP A 158 16.32 3.85 31.77
N GLY A 159 17.54 4.42 31.81
CA GLY A 159 18.23 4.95 30.63
C GLY A 159 18.45 3.90 29.55
N ASP A 160 19.04 2.76 29.89
CA ASP A 160 19.28 1.66 28.95
C ASP A 160 17.97 1.10 28.38
N TRP A 161 16.92 1.02 29.21
CA TRP A 161 15.59 0.60 28.78
C TRP A 161 14.94 1.62 27.82
N ALA A 162 15.06 2.91 28.12
CA ALA A 162 14.55 3.99 27.27
C ALA A 162 15.25 3.98 25.90
N ASP A 163 16.57 3.78 25.86
CA ASP A 163 17.33 3.69 24.61
C ASP A 163 16.87 2.48 23.76
N ALA A 164 16.71 1.31 24.39
CA ALA A 164 16.18 0.13 23.72
C ALA A 164 14.78 0.37 23.13
N TRP A 165 13.93 1.07 23.88
CA TRP A 165 12.57 1.41 23.44
C TRP A 165 12.56 2.43 22.28
N ILE A 166 13.40 3.45 22.33
CA ILE A 166 13.53 4.44 21.24
C ILE A 166 13.99 3.76 19.95
N VAL A 167 14.99 2.88 20.03
CA VAL A 167 15.49 2.13 18.87
C VAL A 167 14.39 1.24 18.29
N TRP A 168 13.63 0.54 19.14
CA TRP A 168 12.51 -0.28 18.70
C TRP A 168 11.43 0.55 17.97
N LEU A 169 11.03 1.69 18.54
CA LEU A 169 10.04 2.60 17.95
C LEU A 169 10.50 3.17 16.60
N GLN A 170 11.75 3.61 16.51
CA GLN A 170 12.33 4.13 15.26
C GLN A 170 12.41 3.04 14.19
N GLY A 171 12.73 1.81 14.58
CA GLY A 171 12.68 0.63 13.73
C GLY A 171 11.28 0.39 13.16
N GLU A 172 10.25 0.34 14.01
CA GLU A 172 8.86 0.16 13.59
C GLU A 172 8.39 1.26 12.63
N LEU A 173 8.67 2.53 12.95
CA LEU A 173 8.32 3.67 12.10
C LEU A 173 8.97 3.58 10.73
N SER A 174 10.27 3.27 10.68
CA SER A 174 11.04 3.17 9.44
C SER A 174 10.57 1.99 8.59
N ALA A 175 10.41 0.81 9.20
CA ALA A 175 9.95 -0.37 8.49
C ALA A 175 8.52 -0.21 7.98
N THR A 176 7.63 0.33 8.80
CA THR A 176 6.25 0.65 8.39
C THR A 176 6.27 1.57 7.18
N ARG A 177 7.05 2.64 7.20
CA ARG A 177 7.20 3.58 6.08
C ARG A 177 7.69 2.90 4.81
N GLU A 178 8.72 2.06 4.89
CA GLU A 178 9.25 1.33 3.73
C GLU A 178 8.23 0.33 3.16
N GLN A 179 7.47 -0.36 4.01
CA GLN A 179 6.44 -1.29 3.53
C GLN A 179 5.23 -0.58 2.92
N PHE A 180 4.85 0.61 3.40
CA PHE A 180 3.86 1.46 2.73
C PHE A 180 4.32 1.89 1.34
N LYS A 181 5.58 2.32 1.19
CA LYS A 181 6.16 2.62 -0.13
C LYS A 181 6.15 1.39 -1.04
N ALA A 182 6.57 0.23 -0.52
CA ALA A 182 6.60 -1.03 -1.29
C ALA A 182 5.21 -1.50 -1.74
N ALA A 183 4.18 -1.26 -0.91
CA ALA A 183 2.78 -1.50 -1.27
C ALA A 183 2.24 -0.51 -2.33
N GLY A 184 2.99 0.56 -2.65
CA GLY A 184 2.58 1.60 -3.59
C GLY A 184 1.68 2.67 -2.98
N CYS A 185 1.64 2.78 -1.65
CA CYS A 185 0.90 3.83 -0.96
C CYS A 185 1.67 5.16 -1.03
N ALA A 186 0.94 6.27 -1.10
CA ALA A 186 1.53 7.59 -0.97
C ALA A 186 2.04 7.78 0.46
N VAL A 187 3.27 8.27 0.58
CA VAL A 187 3.89 8.65 1.84
C VAL A 187 4.32 10.10 1.69
N GLU A 188 3.88 10.99 2.57
CA GLU A 188 4.31 12.39 2.54
C GLU A 188 5.83 12.46 2.55
N ALA A 189 6.40 13.07 1.51
CA ALA A 189 7.79 13.50 1.53
C ALA A 189 7.88 14.54 2.66
N GLN A 190 8.72 14.28 3.66
CA GLN A 190 8.97 15.31 4.68
C GLN A 190 9.45 16.59 3.98
N PRO A 191 9.03 17.78 4.43
CA PRO A 191 9.53 19.06 3.91
C PRO A 191 11.04 19.21 4.14
#